data_AF-A0A8T4LFP6-F1
#
_entry.id   AF-A0A8T4LFP6-F1
#
_cell.length_a   1.000
_cell.length_b   1.000
_cell.length_c   1.000
_cell.angle_alpha   90.00
_cell.angle_beta   90.00
_cell.angle_gamma   90.00
#
_symmetry.space_group_name_H-M   'P 1'
#
loop_
_entity.id
_entity.type
_entity.pdbx_description
1 polymer ?
#
loop_
_entity_poly.entity_id
_entity_poly.type
_entity_poly.pdbx_seq_one_letter_code
_entity_poly.pdbx_strand_id
1 'polypeptide(L)'
;MELQKIKRLAATVLKTGERNVWMNPDETKRISEALTKEDVRQLITEKLIKKTKTQGHSRGKARILKAKKKKGRKRGYGKRRGTKKTRMDKKAQWISMVRGQRRYLRELREKKSISKEMYTRIYTLIKGGYFKGKRQIELFVKENK
;
A
#
# COMPACT_ATOMS: atom_id res chain seq x y z
N MET A 1 5.16 27.31 35.17
CA MET A 1 6.22 26.68 34.35
C MET A 1 6.44 25.19 34.66
N GLU A 2 6.10 24.71 35.86
CA GLU A 2 6.43 23.33 36.28
C GLU A 2 5.70 22.22 35.49
N LEU A 3 4.39 22.36 35.24
CA LEU A 3 3.61 21.33 34.52
C LEU A 3 4.04 21.12 33.06
N GLN A 4 4.62 22.12 32.39
CA GLN A 4 5.11 21.96 31.01
C GLN A 4 6.35 21.08 30.94
N LYS A 5 7.28 21.22 31.91
CA LYS A 5 8.48 20.38 32.01
C LYS A 5 8.09 18.93 32.26
N ILE A 6 7.13 18.70 33.17
CA ILE A 6 6.61 17.37 33.51
C ILE A 6 5.88 16.76 32.31
N LYS A 7 5.08 17.55 31.59
CA LYS A 7 4.42 17.12 30.35
C LYS A 7 5.41 16.70 29.27
N ARG A 8 6.53 17.42 29.12
CA ARG A 8 7.65 17.05 28.23
C ARG A 8 8.36 15.77 28.68
N LEU A 9 8.59 15.61 29.98
CA LEU A 9 9.19 14.41 30.57
C LEU A 9 8.29 13.19 30.33
N ALA A 10 7.00 13.32 30.62
CA ALA A 10 5.97 12.31 30.37
C ALA A 10 5.84 11.95 28.90
N ALA A 11 5.91 12.93 28.00
CA ALA A 11 5.90 12.72 26.56
C ALA A 11 7.09 11.85 26.11
N THR A 12 8.28 12.11 26.68
CA THR A 12 9.50 11.33 26.42
C THR A 12 9.37 9.89 26.92
N VAL A 13 8.87 9.72 28.15
CA VAL A 13 8.64 8.38 28.76
C VAL A 13 7.58 7.59 27.97
N LEU A 14 6.48 8.21 27.57
CA LEU A 14 5.39 7.59 26.81
C LEU A 14 5.66 7.45 25.29
N LYS A 15 6.81 7.96 24.81
CA LYS A 15 7.18 8.02 23.39
C LYS A 15 6.07 8.64 22.53
N THR A 16 5.58 9.81 22.95
CA THR A 16 4.52 10.57 22.27
C THR A 16 4.84 12.05 22.20
N GLY A 17 4.13 12.80 21.36
CA GLY A 17 4.17 14.26 21.42
C GLY A 17 3.48 14.80 22.66
N GLU A 18 3.94 15.95 23.18
CA GLU A 18 3.42 16.59 24.39
C GLU A 18 1.91 16.83 24.35
N ARG A 19 1.37 17.19 23.17
CA ARG A 19 -0.07 17.41 22.97
C ARG A 19 -0.91 16.17 23.27
N ASN A 20 -0.36 14.97 23.14
CA ASN A 20 -1.06 13.71 23.39
C ASN A 20 -0.90 13.22 24.84
N VAL A 21 -0.32 14.02 25.72
CA VAL A 21 -0.25 13.72 27.15
C VAL A 21 -1.40 14.43 27.85
N TRP A 22 -2.26 13.65 28.50
CA TRP A 22 -3.31 14.14 29.39
C TRP A 22 -2.88 13.96 30.83
N MET A 23 -3.12 14.99 31.64
CA MET A 23 -2.84 15.04 33.07
C MET A 23 -4.16 15.31 33.79
N ASN A 24 -4.36 14.68 34.94
CA ASN A 24 -5.56 14.86 35.74
C ASN A 24 -5.65 16.31 36.29
N PRO A 25 -6.71 17.08 36.00
CA PRO A 25 -6.86 18.45 36.52
C PRO A 25 -7.07 18.51 38.05
N ASP A 26 -7.65 17.48 38.65
CA ASP A 26 -7.99 17.48 40.08
C ASP A 26 -6.76 17.25 40.97
N GLU A 27 -5.75 16.54 40.45
CA GLU A 27 -4.53 16.12 41.17
C GLU A 27 -3.29 16.90 40.70
N THR A 28 -3.48 18.15 40.29
CA THR A 28 -2.39 18.99 39.73
C THR A 28 -1.26 19.24 40.73
N LYS A 29 -1.57 19.31 42.03
CA LYS A 29 -0.57 19.47 43.10
C LYS A 29 0.38 18.27 43.16
N ARG A 30 -0.17 17.06 43.25
CA ARG A 30 0.59 15.80 43.25
C ARG A 30 1.42 15.62 41.97
N ILE A 31 0.88 16.02 40.82
CA ILE A 31 1.62 15.98 39.55
C ILE A 31 2.78 16.98 39.57
N SER A 32 2.64 18.15 40.19
CA SER A 32 3.69 19.18 40.23
C SER A 32 4.90 18.82 41.10
N GLU A 33 4.74 17.87 42.03
CA GLU A 33 5.81 17.37 42.91
C GLU A 33 6.77 16.39 42.21
N ALA A 34 6.41 15.88 41.04
CA ALA A 34 7.24 14.93 40.31
C ALA A 34 8.46 15.62 39.67
N LEU A 35 9.68 15.17 40.04
CA LEU A 35 10.94 15.68 39.47
C LEU A 35 11.61 14.67 38.54
N THR A 36 11.57 13.38 38.87
CA THR A 36 12.31 12.35 38.15
C THR A 36 11.47 11.61 37.11
N LYS A 37 12.13 10.89 36.20
CA LYS A 37 11.43 10.01 35.24
C LYS A 37 10.75 8.83 35.93
N GLU A 38 11.20 8.43 37.11
CA GLU A 38 10.62 7.32 37.86
C GLU A 38 9.28 7.74 38.49
N ASP A 39 9.21 8.94 39.07
CA ASP A 39 7.98 9.52 39.61
C ASP A 39 6.91 9.63 38.53
N VAL A 40 7.28 10.08 37.33
CA VAL A 40 6.36 10.16 36.19
C VAL A 40 5.88 8.78 35.74
N ARG A 41 6.71 7.72 35.83
CA ARG A 41 6.26 6.34 35.55
C ARG A 41 5.27 5.85 36.61
N GLN A 42 5.45 6.23 37.87
CA GLN A 42 4.51 5.91 38.94
C GLN A 42 3.16 6.62 38.71
N LEU A 43 3.17 7.92 38.38
CA LEU A 43 1.95 8.69 38.05
C LEU A 43 1.22 8.15 36.81
N ILE A 44 1.93 7.54 35.86
CA ILE A 44 1.32 6.85 34.71
C ILE A 44 0.64 5.55 35.16
N THR A 45 1.27 4.79 36.05
CA THR A 45 0.72 3.55 36.61
C THR A 45 -0.56 3.84 37.41
N GLU A 46 -0.56 4.93 38.19
CA GLU A 46 -1.72 5.45 38.92
C GLU A 46 -2.78 6.12 38.02
N LYS A 47 -2.55 6.19 36.70
CA LYS A 47 -3.44 6.80 35.69
C LYS A 47 -3.68 8.30 35.85
N LEU A 48 -2.89 9.00 36.65
CA LEU A 48 -2.90 10.46 36.78
C LEU A 48 -2.35 11.14 35.52
N ILE A 49 -1.42 10.47 34.82
CA ILE A 49 -0.90 10.86 33.51
C ILE A 49 -1.22 9.76 32.50
N LYS A 50 -1.82 10.10 31.37
CA LYS A 50 -2.14 9.11 30.32
C LYS A 50 -1.90 9.63 28.91
N LYS A 51 -1.61 8.69 28.01
CA LYS A 51 -1.55 8.92 26.57
C LYS A 51 -2.95 9.03 25.98
N THR A 52 -3.28 10.16 25.38
CA THR A 52 -4.50 10.30 24.58
C THR A 52 -4.31 9.67 23.21
N LYS A 53 -5.41 9.17 22.65
CA LYS A 53 -5.41 8.57 21.31
C LYS A 53 -5.25 9.67 20.27
N THR A 54 -4.26 9.53 19.39
CA THR A 54 -4.12 10.40 18.23
C THR A 54 -5.25 10.12 17.25
N GLN A 55 -5.91 11.18 16.77
CA GLN A 55 -6.97 11.06 15.78
C GLN A 55 -6.38 10.72 14.42
N GLY A 56 -6.86 9.65 13.80
CA GLY A 56 -6.50 9.26 12.43
C GLY A 56 -7.63 9.59 11.45
N HIS A 57 -7.29 9.92 10.20
CA HIS A 57 -8.32 10.12 9.17
C HIS A 57 -8.96 8.80 8.75
N SER A 58 -10.30 8.77 8.74
CA SER A 58 -11.04 7.59 8.32
C SER A 58 -10.84 7.30 6.82
N ARG A 59 -10.67 6.02 6.47
CA ARG A 59 -10.48 5.59 5.07
C ARG A 59 -11.75 4.99 4.45
N GLY A 60 -12.89 5.05 5.13
CA GLY A 60 -14.15 4.42 4.70
C GLY A 60 -14.60 4.84 3.30
N LYS A 61 -14.74 6.16 3.08
CA LYS A 61 -15.12 6.72 1.76
C LYS A 61 -14.11 6.35 0.65
N ALA A 62 -12.82 6.36 0.98
CA ALA A 62 -11.76 5.99 0.05
C ALA A 62 -11.83 4.50 -0.36
N ARG A 63 -12.13 3.60 0.58
CA ARG A 63 -12.32 2.16 0.31
C ARG A 63 -13.53 1.91 -0.59
N ILE A 64 -14.66 2.57 -0.31
CA ILE A 64 -15.88 2.48 -1.14
C ILE A 64 -15.59 2.96 -2.57
N LEU A 65 -14.90 4.08 -2.73
CA LEU A 65 -14.52 4.60 -4.05
C LEU A 65 -13.55 3.65 -4.76
N LYS A 66 -12.57 3.08 -4.06
CA LYS A 66 -11.63 2.09 -4.61
C LYS A 66 -12.36 0.84 -5.11
N ALA A 67 -13.35 0.34 -4.35
CA ALA A 67 -14.18 -0.79 -4.78
C ALA A 67 -15.00 -0.47 -6.05
N LYS A 68 -15.62 0.72 -6.12
CA LYS A 68 -16.32 1.19 -7.33
C LYS A 68 -15.37 1.29 -8.53
N LYS A 69 -14.17 1.85 -8.33
CA LYS A 69 -13.12 1.96 -9.37
C LYS A 69 -12.58 0.61 -9.84
N LYS A 70 -12.47 -0.39 -8.94
CA LYS A 70 -12.06 -1.77 -9.27
C LYS A 70 -13.06 -2.45 -10.20
N LYS A 71 -14.36 -2.20 -9.99
CA LYS A 71 -15.46 -2.65 -10.87
C LYS A 71 -15.57 -1.84 -12.18
N GLY A 72 -14.64 -0.95 -12.49
CA GLY A 72 -14.67 -0.09 -13.69
C GLY A 72 -15.54 1.17 -13.58
N ARG A 73 -16.34 1.34 -12.52
CA ARG A 73 -17.20 2.52 -12.30
C ARG A 73 -16.38 3.75 -11.89
N LYS A 74 -16.94 4.97 -12.04
CA LYS A 74 -16.29 6.25 -11.67
C LYS A 74 -14.95 6.50 -12.40
N ARG A 75 -14.81 6.06 -13.66
CA ARG A 75 -13.62 6.23 -14.53
C ARG A 75 -13.93 6.91 -15.89
N GLY A 76 -15.09 7.56 -16.03
CA GLY A 76 -15.52 8.25 -17.26
C GLY A 76 -14.66 9.47 -17.61
N TYR A 77 -14.80 9.99 -18.84
CA TYR A 77 -13.96 11.06 -19.38
C TYR A 77 -13.90 12.31 -18.50
N GLY A 78 -15.05 12.84 -18.04
CA GLY A 78 -15.11 14.02 -17.17
C GLY A 78 -14.51 13.83 -15.76
N LYS A 79 -14.14 12.60 -15.36
CA LYS A 79 -13.43 12.34 -14.08
C LYS A 79 -11.94 12.08 -14.30
N ARG A 80 -11.47 11.97 -15.55
CA ARG A 80 -10.06 11.76 -15.86
C ARG A 80 -9.36 13.12 -15.83
N ARG A 81 -8.15 13.12 -15.27
CA ARG A 81 -7.22 14.25 -15.31
C ARG A 81 -5.90 13.77 -15.91
N GLY A 82 -5.19 14.65 -16.59
CA GLY A 82 -3.93 14.35 -17.28
C GLY A 82 -4.10 13.58 -18.60
N THR A 83 -3.01 13.50 -19.36
CA THR A 83 -2.99 12.88 -20.69
C THR A 83 -3.11 11.35 -20.64
N LYS A 84 -3.43 10.71 -21.79
CA LYS A 84 -3.46 9.25 -21.89
C LYS A 84 -2.11 8.60 -21.55
N LYS A 85 -1.00 9.22 -22.00
CA LYS A 85 0.37 8.75 -21.76
C LYS A 85 0.72 8.78 -20.26
N THR A 86 0.28 9.81 -19.54
CA THR A 86 0.51 9.92 -18.08
C THR A 86 -0.30 8.88 -17.29
N ARG A 87 -1.55 8.62 -17.71
CA ARG A 87 -2.42 7.64 -17.02
C ARG A 87 -1.99 6.19 -17.25
N MET A 88 -1.33 5.91 -18.38
CA MET A 88 -0.82 4.60 -18.74
C MET A 88 0.44 4.75 -19.59
N ASP A 89 1.58 4.35 -19.04
CA ASP A 89 2.83 4.32 -19.78
C ASP A 89 2.82 3.18 -20.81
N LYS A 90 3.07 3.53 -22.08
CA LYS A 90 3.10 2.58 -23.20
C LYS A 90 4.22 1.56 -23.03
N LYS A 91 5.39 1.97 -22.53
CA LYS A 91 6.55 1.08 -22.37
C LYS A 91 6.28 0.07 -21.26
N ALA A 92 5.79 0.52 -20.11
CA ALA A 92 5.38 -0.37 -19.02
C ALA A 92 4.30 -1.38 -19.46
N GLN A 93 3.31 -0.95 -20.26
CA GLN A 93 2.30 -1.85 -20.81
C GLN A 93 2.90 -2.93 -21.73
N TRP A 94 3.78 -2.54 -22.64
CA TRP A 94 4.48 -3.47 -23.53
C TRP A 94 5.31 -4.49 -22.74
N ILE A 95 6.10 -4.02 -21.77
CA ILE A 95 6.91 -4.88 -20.90
C ILE A 95 6.02 -5.88 -20.15
N SER A 96 4.90 -5.44 -19.58
CA SER A 96 3.97 -6.30 -18.86
C SER A 96 3.35 -7.36 -19.78
N MET A 97 2.96 -6.97 -20.99
CA MET A 97 2.38 -7.86 -22.00
C MET A 97 3.38 -8.96 -22.42
N VAL A 98 4.59 -8.58 -22.85
CA VAL A 98 5.62 -9.51 -23.32
C VAL A 98 6.06 -10.46 -22.21
N ARG A 99 6.23 -9.96 -20.98
CA ARG A 99 6.58 -10.81 -19.82
C ARG A 99 5.46 -11.81 -19.50
N GLY A 100 4.20 -11.39 -19.55
CA GLY A 100 3.05 -12.28 -19.36
C GLY A 100 2.99 -13.38 -20.41
N GLN A 101 3.22 -13.03 -21.67
CA GLN A 101 3.26 -13.99 -22.79
C GLN A 101 4.41 -14.99 -22.67
N ARG A 102 5.63 -14.53 -22.36
CA ARG A 102 6.80 -15.41 -22.17
C ARG A 102 6.67 -16.32 -20.96
N ARG A 103 6.11 -15.82 -19.86
CA ARG A 103 5.82 -16.65 -18.69
C ARG A 103 4.85 -17.77 -19.06
N TYR A 104 3.78 -17.44 -19.80
CA TYR A 104 2.84 -18.46 -20.25
C TYR A 104 3.46 -19.48 -21.20
N LEU A 105 4.30 -19.02 -22.14
CA LEU A 105 5.02 -19.92 -23.04
C LEU A 105 5.95 -20.88 -22.28
N ARG A 106 6.58 -20.42 -21.19
CA ARG A 106 7.38 -21.27 -20.29
C ARG A 106 6.52 -22.33 -19.61
N GLU A 107 5.35 -21.96 -19.08
CA GLU A 107 4.40 -22.90 -18.48
C GLU A 107 3.97 -23.99 -19.48
N LEU A 108 3.74 -23.64 -20.75
CA LEU A 108 3.39 -24.61 -21.80
C LEU A 108 4.54 -25.59 -22.12
N ARG A 109 5.78 -25.11 -22.06
CA ARG A 109 6.97 -25.94 -22.24
C ARG A 109 7.17 -26.90 -21.07
N GLU A 110 6.99 -26.42 -19.83
CA GLU A 110 7.07 -27.26 -18.61
C GLU A 110 6.03 -28.37 -18.63
N LYS A 111 4.82 -28.08 -19.12
CA LYS A 111 3.75 -29.07 -19.34
C LYS A 111 3.96 -29.99 -20.54
N LYS A 112 5.10 -29.88 -21.24
CA LYS A 112 5.43 -30.62 -22.48
C LYS A 112 4.34 -30.53 -23.56
N SER A 113 3.55 -29.46 -23.57
CA SER A 113 2.45 -29.28 -24.52
C SER A 113 2.90 -28.78 -25.90
N ILE A 114 4.17 -28.41 -26.03
CA ILE A 114 4.78 -27.75 -27.20
C ILE A 114 6.17 -28.34 -27.44
N SER A 115 6.55 -28.54 -28.71
CA SER A 115 7.92 -28.91 -29.11
C SER A 115 8.94 -27.77 -28.92
N LYS A 116 10.24 -28.09 -28.89
CA LYS A 116 11.32 -27.09 -28.75
C LYS A 116 11.31 -26.07 -29.91
N GLU A 117 11.04 -26.55 -31.11
CA GLU A 117 10.96 -25.73 -32.34
C GLU A 117 9.80 -24.75 -32.25
N MET A 118 8.61 -25.25 -31.90
CA MET A 118 7.42 -24.41 -31.76
C MET A 118 7.58 -23.39 -30.62
N TYR A 119 8.25 -23.73 -29.51
CA TYR A 119 8.61 -22.77 -28.46
C TYR A 119 9.46 -21.62 -29.01
N THR A 120 10.50 -21.94 -29.78
CA THR A 120 11.43 -20.93 -30.34
C THR A 120 10.71 -20.02 -31.33
N ARG A 121 9.88 -20.61 -32.21
CA ARG A 121 9.04 -19.86 -33.16
C ARG A 121 8.12 -18.88 -32.45
N ILE A 122 7.37 -19.34 -31.45
CA ILE A 122 6.44 -18.50 -30.68
C ILE A 122 7.20 -17.41 -29.92
N TYR A 123 8.38 -17.71 -29.37
CA TYR A 123 9.21 -16.73 -28.66
C TYR A 123 9.64 -15.57 -29.56
N THR A 124 10.03 -15.85 -30.80
CA THR A 124 10.39 -14.84 -31.81
C THR A 124 9.18 -14.02 -32.24
N LEU A 125 8.03 -14.67 -32.43
CA LEU A 125 6.76 -13.98 -32.74
C LEU A 125 6.30 -13.05 -31.59
N ILE A 126 6.51 -13.45 -30.33
CA ILE A 126 6.29 -12.58 -29.16
C ILE A 126 7.21 -11.36 -29.21
N LYS A 127 8.51 -11.55 -29.55
CA LYS A 127 9.45 -10.43 -29.72
C LYS A 127 8.96 -9.43 -30.78
N GLY A 128 8.36 -9.95 -31.87
CA GLY A 128 7.76 -9.14 -32.94
C GLY A 128 6.38 -8.54 -32.62
N GLY A 129 5.77 -8.86 -31.48
CA GLY A 129 4.47 -8.31 -31.09
C GLY A 129 3.26 -8.86 -31.85
N TYR A 130 3.41 -10.05 -32.44
CA TYR A 130 2.34 -10.73 -33.17
C TYR A 130 1.13 -11.03 -32.27
N PHE A 131 1.39 -11.41 -31.02
CA PHE A 131 0.34 -11.76 -30.05
C PHE A 131 -0.12 -10.55 -29.23
N LYS A 132 -1.44 -10.37 -29.08
CA LYS A 132 -2.04 -9.36 -28.20
C LYS A 132 -2.26 -9.87 -26.76
N GLY A 133 -2.27 -11.19 -26.56
CA GLY A 133 -2.53 -11.79 -25.26
C GLY A 133 -2.41 -13.31 -25.25
N LYS A 134 -2.65 -13.90 -24.07
CA LYS A 134 -2.53 -15.34 -23.81
C LYS A 134 -3.39 -16.19 -24.76
N ARG A 135 -4.65 -15.80 -24.95
CA ARG A 135 -5.63 -16.52 -25.80
C ARG A 135 -5.14 -16.70 -27.24
N GLN A 136 -4.45 -15.71 -27.80
CA GLN A 136 -3.96 -15.80 -29.17
C GLN A 136 -2.79 -16.78 -29.29
N ILE A 137 -1.96 -16.91 -28.24
CA ILE A 137 -0.92 -17.95 -28.17
C ILE A 137 -1.57 -19.33 -28.11
N GLU A 138 -2.62 -19.48 -27.30
CA GLU A 138 -3.38 -20.75 -27.21
C GLU A 138 -3.98 -21.18 -28.54
N LEU A 139 -4.61 -20.24 -29.26
CA LEU A 139 -5.17 -20.50 -30.59
C LEU A 139 -4.08 -20.90 -31.59
N PHE A 140 -2.99 -20.14 -31.63
CA PHE A 140 -1.86 -20.44 -32.52
C PHE A 140 -1.26 -21.82 -32.26
N VAL A 141 -1.11 -22.20 -30.98
CA VAL A 141 -0.62 -23.53 -30.61
C VAL A 141 -1.61 -24.63 -31.02
N LYS A 142 -2.92 -24.39 -30.95
CA LYS A 142 -3.93 -25.37 -31.39
C LYS A 142 -3.94 -25.56 -32.91
N GLU A 143 -3.76 -24.48 -33.66
CA GLU A 143 -3.76 -24.48 -35.13
C GLU A 143 -2.49 -25.13 -35.71
N ASN A 144 -1.36 -25.02 -35.02
CA ASN A 144 -0.05 -25.52 -35.48
C ASN A 144 0.40 -26.77 -34.69
N LYS A 145 -0.56 -27.53 -34.14
CA LYS A 145 -0.30 -28.77 -33.40
C LYS A 145 -0.35 -29.98 -34.31
#